data_AF-A0A954EMN9-F1
#
_entry.id   AF-A0A954EMN9-F1
#
_cell.length_a   1.000
_cell.length_b   1.000
_cell.length_c   1.000
_cell.angle_alpha   90.00
_cell.angle_beta   90.00
_cell.angle_gamma   90.00
#
_symmetry.space_group_name_H-M   'P 1'
#
loop_
_entity.id
_entity.type
_entity.pdbx_description
1 polymer ?
#
loop_
_entity_poly.entity_id
_entity_poly.type
_entity_poly.pdbx_seq_one_letter_code
_entity_poly.pdbx_strand_id
1 'polypeptide(L)'
;MDVFIYFKERLPVGLDVLEDALDAALGENGEVTGSGTGQVGSNLDLYVDDNDMSVDEVVEMIRRALGVYGIPKSSTIVIGENNFSVV
;
A
#
# COMPACT_ATOMS: atom_id res chain seq x y z
N MET A 1 -10.47 7.93 -2.63
CA MET A 1 -9.34 8.40 -1.82
C MET A 1 -8.04 7.95 -2.45
N ASP A 2 -7.08 8.88 -2.47
CA ASP A 2 -5.71 8.56 -2.81
C ASP A 2 -4.99 7.99 -1.59
N VAL A 3 -4.28 6.88 -1.80
CA VAL A 3 -3.50 6.19 -0.78
C VAL A 3 -2.08 6.02 -1.30
N PHE A 4 -1.10 6.41 -0.50
CA PHE A 4 0.30 6.26 -0.85
C PHE A 4 0.99 5.34 0.15
N ILE A 5 1.73 4.36 -0.35
CA ILE A 5 2.52 3.46 0.48
C ILE A 5 4.00 3.70 0.16
N TYR A 6 4.78 4.01 1.19
CA TYR A 6 6.21 4.26 1.05
C TYR A 6 7.01 3.19 1.78
N PHE A 7 7.97 2.62 1.08
CA PHE A 7 8.95 1.66 1.60
C PHE A 7 10.32 2.34 1.62
N LYS A 8 10.86 2.62 2.81
CA LYS A 8 12.11 3.39 2.98
C LYS A 8 13.37 2.53 2.95
N GLU A 9 13.21 1.24 2.67
CA GLU A 9 14.26 0.24 2.69
C GLU A 9 14.01 -0.76 1.55
N ARG A 10 15.01 -1.57 1.24
CA ARG A 10 14.90 -2.60 0.21
C ARG A 10 13.85 -3.64 0.61
N LEU A 11 12.91 -3.89 -0.28
CA LEU A 11 11.90 -4.92 -0.12
C LEU A 11 12.49 -6.33 -0.34
N PRO A 12 11.99 -7.35 0.38
CA PRO A 12 12.39 -8.74 0.18
C PRO A 12 11.77 -9.36 -1.08
N VAL A 13 10.75 -8.72 -1.66
CA VAL A 13 10.06 -9.10 -2.90
C VAL A 13 10.03 -7.92 -3.87
N GLY A 14 9.72 -8.19 -5.14
CA GLY A 14 9.51 -7.16 -6.14
C GLY A 14 8.25 -6.34 -5.87
N LEU A 15 8.18 -5.12 -6.43
CA LEU A 15 6.99 -4.28 -6.32
C LEU A 15 5.80 -4.90 -7.05
N ASP A 16 6.03 -5.53 -8.20
CA ASP A 16 5.04 -6.29 -8.96
C ASP A 16 4.24 -7.27 -8.10
N VAL A 17 4.93 -8.01 -7.22
CA VAL A 17 4.28 -8.95 -6.29
C VAL A 17 3.37 -8.23 -5.28
N LEU A 18 3.77 -7.03 -4.84
CA LEU A 18 2.96 -6.24 -3.91
C LEU A 18 1.79 -5.55 -4.62
N GLU A 19 2.00 -5.09 -5.85
CA GLU A 19 0.96 -4.53 -6.73
C GLU A 19 -0.14 -5.57 -6.95
N ASP A 20 0.21 -6.77 -7.41
CA ASP A 20 -0.72 -7.87 -7.63
C ASP A 20 -1.51 -8.22 -6.35
N ALA A 21 -0.84 -8.21 -5.19
CA ALA A 21 -1.49 -8.50 -3.91
C ALA A 21 -2.48 -7.42 -3.48
N LEU A 22 -2.16 -6.15 -3.76
CA LEU A 22 -3.03 -5.01 -3.44
C LEU A 22 -4.21 -4.94 -4.41
N ASP A 23 -3.99 -5.12 -5.71
CA ASP A 23 -5.07 -5.17 -6.70
C ASP A 23 -6.06 -6.31 -6.37
N ALA A 24 -5.55 -7.49 -6.03
CA ALA A 24 -6.39 -8.61 -5.60
C ALA A 24 -7.18 -8.31 -4.31
N ALA A 25 -6.60 -7.53 -3.39
CA ALA A 25 -7.25 -7.17 -2.13
C ALA A 25 -8.28 -6.03 -2.30
N LEU A 26 -8.02 -5.10 -3.22
CA LEU A 26 -8.93 -4.01 -3.58
C LEU A 26 -10.17 -4.53 -4.31
N GLY A 27 -9.97 -5.45 -5.27
CA GLY A 27 -11.05 -6.00 -6.07
C GLY A 27 -11.76 -4.91 -6.87
N GLU A 28 -13.08 -4.78 -6.71
CA GLU A 28 -13.87 -3.74 -7.39
C GLU A 28 -13.84 -2.39 -6.66
N ASN A 29 -13.27 -2.31 -5.44
CA ASN A 29 -13.31 -1.11 -4.61
C ASN A 29 -12.15 -0.14 -4.89
N GLY A 30 -11.25 -0.45 -5.82
CA GLY A 30 -10.11 0.39 -6.12
C GLY A 30 -9.09 -0.27 -7.04
N GLU A 31 -7.97 0.41 -7.25
CA GLU A 31 -6.88 -0.03 -8.12
C GLU A 31 -5.53 0.51 -7.64
N VAL A 32 -4.45 -0.21 -7.95
CA VAL A 32 -3.09 0.34 -7.93
C VAL A 32 -2.93 1.25 -9.16
N THR A 33 -2.62 2.52 -8.94
CA THR A 33 -2.54 3.53 -10.00
C THR A 33 -1.12 3.84 -10.43
N GLY A 34 -0.13 3.48 -9.61
CA GLY A 34 1.27 3.75 -9.93
C GLY A 34 2.26 3.11 -8.98
N SER A 35 3.50 3.00 -9.45
CA SER A 35 4.61 2.52 -8.65
C SER A 35 5.92 3.20 -9.04
N GLY A 36 6.86 3.21 -8.09
CA GLY A 36 8.15 3.83 -8.28
C GLY A 36 9.25 3.17 -7.47
N THR A 37 10.43 3.05 -8.07
CA THR A 37 11.66 2.62 -7.38
C THR A 37 12.70 3.73 -7.42
N GLY A 38 13.29 4.04 -6.27
CA GLY A 38 14.41 4.96 -6.13
C GLY A 38 15.67 4.28 -5.57
N GLN A 39 16.73 5.06 -5.35
CA GLN A 39 17.99 4.54 -4.81
C GLN A 39 17.88 3.89 -3.42
N VAL A 40 16.95 4.37 -2.58
CA VAL A 40 16.86 4.02 -1.16
C VAL A 40 15.54 3.33 -0.81
N GLY A 41 14.55 3.37 -1.69
CA GLY A 41 13.22 2.88 -1.38
C GLY A 41 12.31 2.80 -2.60
N SER A 42 11.04 2.54 -2.34
CA SER A 42 10.00 2.42 -3.36
C SER A 42 8.67 2.99 -2.85
N ASN A 43 7.74 3.23 -3.76
CA ASN A 43 6.37 3.60 -3.44
C ASN A 43 5.37 2.84 -4.30
N LEU A 44 4.15 2.73 -3.77
CA LEU A 44 2.94 2.31 -4.46
C LEU A 44 1.86 3.36 -4.23
N ASP A 45 1.16 3.70 -5.28
CA ASP A 45 0.08 4.67 -5.29
C ASP A 45 -1.21 3.90 -5.63
N LEU A 46 -2.26 4.11 -4.84
CA LEU A 46 -3.53 3.42 -4.97
C LEU A 46 -4.66 4.44 -4.96
N TYR A 47 -5.72 4.10 -5.67
CA TYR A 47 -7.01 4.77 -5.59
C TYR A 47 -8.04 3.79 -5.02
N VAL A 48 -8.80 4.23 -4.02
CA VAL A 48 -9.93 3.47 -3.44
C VAL A 48 -11.19 4.29 -3.60
N ASP A 49 -12.32 3.71 -3.97
CA ASP A 49 -13.59 4.46 -4.03
C ASP A 49 -14.00 4.92 -2.61
N ASP A 50 -14.23 6.23 -2.47
CA ASP A 50 -14.52 6.87 -1.18
C ASP A 50 -15.85 6.43 -0.56
N ASN A 51 -16.74 5.82 -1.35
CA ASN A 51 -18.03 5.34 -0.87
C ASN A 51 -18.00 3.90 -0.36
N ASP A 52 -16.94 3.15 -0.68
CA ASP A 52 -16.90 1.70 -0.45
C ASP A 52 -16.10 1.31 0.80
N MET A 53 -15.13 2.13 1.22
CA MET A 53 -14.27 1.82 2.37
C MET A 53 -13.93 3.05 3.22
N SER A 54 -13.94 2.87 4.55
CA SER A 54 -13.37 3.85 5.48
C SER A 54 -11.84 3.78 5.53
N VAL A 55 -11.21 4.83 6.04
CA VAL A 55 -9.74 4.90 6.22
C VAL A 55 -9.20 3.71 7.02
N ASP A 56 -9.87 3.33 8.12
CA ASP A 56 -9.43 2.21 8.96
C ASP A 56 -9.55 0.86 8.23
N GLU A 57 -10.61 0.67 7.42
CA GLU A 57 -10.78 -0.53 6.60
C GLU A 57 -9.70 -0.63 5.52
N VAL A 58 -9.35 0.48 4.87
CA VAL A 58 -8.26 0.54 3.88
C VAL A 58 -6.93 0.19 4.52
N VAL A 59 -6.62 0.78 5.68
CA VAL A 59 -5.37 0.50 6.41
C VAL A 59 -5.28 -0.97 6.80
N GLU A 60 -6.35 -1.54 7.35
CA GLU A 60 -6.37 -2.96 7.73
C GLU A 60 -6.32 -3.91 6.51
N MET A 61 -6.94 -3.54 5.39
CA MET A 61 -6.84 -4.28 4.14
C MET A 61 -5.38 -4.31 3.66
N ILE A 62 -4.70 -3.16 3.59
CA ILE A 62 -3.31 -3.06 3.15
C ILE A 62 -2.40 -3.90 4.07
N ARG A 63 -2.59 -3.81 5.39
CA ARG A 63 -1.83 -4.62 6.36
C ARG A 63 -1.98 -6.11 6.12
N ARG A 64 -3.19 -6.58 5.84
CA ARG A 64 -3.46 -8.00 5.57
C ARG A 64 -2.84 -8.44 4.25
N ALA A 65 -3.01 -7.63 3.20
CA ALA A 65 -2.47 -7.90 1.88
C ALA A 65 -0.94 -8.00 1.92
N LEU A 66 -0.29 -7.07 2.62
CA LEU A 66 1.16 -6.94 2.61
C LEU A 66 1.88 -7.70 3.75
N GLY A 67 1.18 -8.02 4.84
CA GLY A 67 1.77 -8.53 6.07
C GLY A 67 2.52 -9.86 5.92
N VAL A 68 2.25 -10.63 4.87
CA VAL A 68 2.91 -11.91 4.58
C VAL A 68 4.26 -11.77 3.87
N TYR A 69 4.57 -10.58 3.32
CA TYR A 69 5.77 -10.36 2.52
C TYR A 69 6.96 -9.80 3.29
N GLY A 70 6.91 -9.78 4.63
CA GLY A 70 8.03 -9.31 5.45
C GLY A 70 8.38 -7.84 5.22
N ILE A 71 7.35 -6.99 5.08
CA ILE A 71 7.51 -5.56 4.85
C ILE A 71 8.31 -4.89 5.98
N PRO A 72 9.25 -3.97 5.68
CA PRO A 72 9.98 -3.24 6.71
C PRO A 72 9.04 -2.44 7.63
N LYS A 73 9.32 -2.43 8.94
CA LYS A 73 8.53 -1.66 9.93
C LYS A 73 8.59 -0.14 9.72
N SER A 74 9.55 0.34 8.93
CA SER A 74 9.68 1.75 8.54
C SER A 74 8.71 2.16 7.42
N SER A 75 7.98 1.20 6.84
CA SER A 75 7.05 1.43 5.74
C SER A 75 5.78 2.12 6.24
N THR A 76 5.28 3.08 5.47
CA THR A 76 4.20 3.98 5.90
C THR A 76 3.08 4.00 4.86
N ILE A 77 1.84 3.97 5.32
CA ILE A 77 0.62 4.25 4.54
C ILE A 77 0.23 5.70 4.81
N VAL A 78 -0.04 6.46 3.76
CA VAL A 78 -0.44 7.87 3.82
C VAL A 78 -1.80 8.03 3.16
N ILE A 79 -2.76 8.59 3.88
CA ILE A 79 -4.12 8.87 3.41
C ILE A 79 -4.49 10.29 3.86
N GLY A 80 -4.53 11.24 2.91
CA GLY A 80 -4.62 12.66 3.23
C GLY A 80 -3.46 13.12 4.11
N GLU A 81 -3.75 13.68 5.28
CA GLU A 81 -2.74 14.13 6.26
C GLU A 81 -2.34 13.03 7.26
N ASN A 82 -3.00 11.88 7.22
CA ASN A 82 -2.78 10.80 8.19
C ASN A 82 -1.68 9.85 7.73
N ASN A 83 -0.91 9.35 8.70
CA ASN A 83 0.17 8.40 8.47
C ASN A 83 -0.03 7.17 9.37
N PHE A 84 0.08 5.98 8.78
CA PHE A 84 -0.10 4.70 9.47
C PHE A 84 1.10 3.79 9.20
N SER A 85 1.43 2.92 10.15
CA SER A 85 2.40 1.85 9.90
C SER A 85 1.78 0.72 9.07
N VAL A 86 2.54 0.18 8.12
CA VAL A 86 2.17 -1.02 7.35
C VAL A 86 2.24 -2.29 8.21
N VAL A 87 3.04 -2.30 9.28
CA VAL A 87 3.25 -3.45 10.19
C VAL A 87 3.08 -3.05 11.65
#